data_AF-A0A4R4G447-F1
#
_entry.id   AF-A0A4R4G447-F1
#
_cell.length_a   1.000
_cell.length_b   1.000
_cell.length_c   1.000
_cell.angle_alpha   90.00
_cell.angle_beta   90.00
_cell.angle_gamma   90.00
#
_symmetry.space_group_name_H-M   'P 1'
#
loop_
_entity.id
_entity.type
_entity.pdbx_description
1 polymer ?
#
loop_
_entity_poly.entity_id
_entity_poly.type
_entity_poly.pdbx_seq_one_letter_code
_entity_poly.pdbx_strand_id
1 'polypeptide(L)'
;MTKITIMTAAALVAMAFTGCDSSIQQEMVQDQLNDIHNQVVDDAIAQYNIAKSGGNAMDTCVQAGMVKAAMLQAKNETGYKEWDATEKSDCEAAGVPR
;
A
#
# COMPACT_ATOMS: atom_id res chain seq x y z
N MET A 1 -4.40 58.57 8.64
CA MET A 1 -3.32 57.55 8.69
C MET A 1 -3.65 56.35 9.60
N THR A 2 -4.66 56.44 10.47
CA THR A 2 -5.03 55.36 11.43
C THR A 2 -5.87 54.21 10.85
N LYS A 3 -6.60 54.43 9.74
CA LYS A 3 -7.50 53.42 9.14
C LYS A 3 -6.76 52.34 8.32
N ILE A 4 -5.62 52.68 7.72
CA ILE A 4 -4.84 51.77 6.88
C ILE A 4 -4.11 50.73 7.72
N THR A 5 -3.62 51.11 8.92
CA THR A 5 -2.92 50.21 9.85
C THR A 5 -3.82 49.14 10.48
N ILE A 6 -5.12 49.42 10.61
CA ILE A 6 -6.09 48.46 11.18
C ILE A 6 -6.46 47.38 10.14
N MET A 7 -6.58 47.75 8.86
CA MET A 7 -6.86 46.79 7.78
C MET A 7 -5.69 45.83 7.53
N THR A 8 -4.43 46.28 7.66
CA THR A 8 -3.26 45.39 7.54
C THR A 8 -3.13 44.43 8.70
N ALA A 9 -3.50 44.82 9.93
CA ALA A 9 -3.51 43.92 11.08
C ALA A 9 -4.55 42.79 10.93
N ALA A 10 -5.74 43.10 10.40
CA ALA A 10 -6.79 42.11 10.17
C ALA A 10 -6.40 41.06 9.12
N ALA A 11 -5.69 41.47 8.05
CA ALA A 11 -5.26 40.56 6.99
C ALA A 11 -4.14 39.59 7.44
N LEU A 12 -3.22 40.03 8.30
CA LEU A 12 -2.15 39.18 8.83
C LEU A 12 -2.65 38.14 9.85
N VAL A 13 -3.70 38.45 10.61
CA VAL A 13 -4.32 37.50 11.55
C VAL A 13 -5.07 36.40 10.80
N ALA A 14 -5.71 36.71 9.66
CA ALA A 14 -6.38 35.70 8.83
C ALA A 14 -5.42 34.65 8.25
N MET A 15 -4.16 34.99 7.99
CA MET A 15 -3.13 34.06 7.51
C MET A 15 -2.53 33.18 8.63
N ALA A 16 -2.75 33.52 9.90
CA ALA A 16 -2.29 32.73 11.04
C ALA A 16 -3.29 31.66 11.49
N PHE A 17 -4.53 31.69 11.00
CA PHE A 17 -5.56 30.68 11.31
C PHE A 17 -5.85 29.67 10.20
N THR A 18 -5.26 29.83 9.01
CA THR A 18 -5.41 28.86 7.90
C THR A 18 -4.30 27.79 7.87
N GLY A 19 -3.51 27.66 8.94
CA GLY A 19 -2.26 26.88 8.96
C GLY A 19 -2.18 25.73 9.97
N CYS A 20 -3.26 25.28 10.59
CA CYS A 20 -3.22 24.19 11.58
C CYS A 20 -4.47 23.30 11.50
N ASP A 21 -4.49 22.33 10.59
CA ASP A 21 -4.97 20.96 10.91
C ASP A 21 -4.60 19.95 9.81
N SER A 22 -3.29 19.72 9.61
CA SER A 22 -2.81 18.63 8.76
C SER A 22 -2.74 17.28 9.50
N SER A 23 -3.00 17.25 10.81
CA SER A 23 -2.90 16.08 11.67
C SER A 23 -4.08 15.12 11.52
N ILE A 24 -5.32 15.62 11.44
CA ILE A 24 -6.52 14.76 11.31
C ILE A 24 -6.59 14.10 9.92
N GLN A 25 -6.01 14.71 8.88
CA GLN A 25 -5.97 14.11 7.54
C GLN A 25 -5.03 12.90 7.45
N GLN A 26 -4.00 12.82 8.28
CA GLN A 26 -2.99 11.76 8.15
C GLN A 26 -3.47 10.39 8.66
N GLU A 27 -4.26 10.35 9.74
CA GLU A 27 -4.76 9.07 10.27
C GLU A 27 -5.77 8.40 9.33
N MET A 28 -6.73 9.16 8.78
CA MET A 28 -7.69 8.63 7.80
C MET A 28 -7.02 8.10 6.54
N VAL A 29 -5.98 8.79 6.06
CA VAL A 29 -5.20 8.34 4.90
C VAL A 29 -4.45 7.05 5.22
N GLN A 30 -3.91 6.90 6.43
CA GLN A 30 -3.20 5.69 6.81
C GLN A 30 -4.13 4.46 6.89
N ASP A 31 -5.33 4.62 7.44
CA ASP A 31 -6.33 3.54 7.48
C ASP A 31 -6.79 3.15 6.08
N GLN A 32 -7.05 4.13 5.21
CA GLN A 32 -7.38 3.87 3.80
C GLN A 32 -6.26 3.11 3.07
N LEU A 33 -5.00 3.49 3.31
CA LEU A 33 -3.87 2.78 2.72
C LEU A 33 -3.74 1.35 3.23
N ASN A 34 -4.00 1.11 4.52
CA ASN A 34 -3.99 -0.24 5.08
C ASN A 34 -5.08 -1.11 4.43
N ASP A 35 -6.29 -0.59 4.27
CA ASP A 35 -7.38 -1.29 3.59
C ASP A 35 -7.03 -1.60 2.13
N ILE A 36 -6.45 -0.63 1.41
CA ILE A 36 -5.98 -0.85 0.03
C ILE A 36 -4.91 -1.94 -0.02
N HIS A 37 -3.94 -1.94 0.88
CA HIS A 37 -2.90 -2.97 0.89
C HIS A 37 -3.47 -4.36 1.18
N ASN A 38 -4.45 -4.46 2.07
CA ASN A 38 -5.15 -5.73 2.32
C ASN A 38 -5.92 -6.18 1.08
N GLN A 39 -6.60 -5.27 0.38
CA GLN A 39 -7.26 -5.59 -0.88
C GLN A 39 -6.27 -6.04 -1.96
N VAL A 40 -5.09 -5.42 -2.04
CA VAL A 40 -4.03 -5.83 -2.97
C VAL A 40 -3.53 -7.24 -2.65
N VAL A 41 -3.44 -7.62 -1.38
CA VAL A 41 -3.12 -9.00 -0.98
C VAL A 41 -4.20 -9.97 -1.47
N ASP A 42 -5.47 -9.67 -1.23
CA ASP A 42 -6.58 -10.54 -1.64
C ASP A 42 -6.64 -10.72 -3.16
N ASP A 43 -6.49 -9.63 -3.91
CA ASP A 43 -6.47 -9.64 -5.37
C ASP A 43 -5.28 -10.44 -5.91
N ALA A 44 -4.10 -10.31 -5.30
CA ALA A 44 -2.93 -11.08 -5.68
C ALA A 44 -3.14 -12.57 -5.41
N ILE A 45 -3.73 -12.94 -4.26
CA ILE A 45 -4.04 -14.34 -3.92
C ILE A 45 -5.03 -14.92 -4.92
N ALA A 46 -6.06 -14.18 -5.29
CA ALA A 46 -7.03 -14.60 -6.30
C ALA A 46 -6.36 -14.86 -7.66
N GLN A 47 -5.47 -13.96 -8.10
CA GLN A 47 -4.71 -14.11 -9.35
C GLN A 47 -3.76 -15.31 -9.32
N TYR A 48 -3.08 -15.53 -8.19
CA TYR A 48 -2.29 -16.74 -7.98
C TYR A 48 -3.14 -18.01 -8.09
N ASN A 49 -4.32 -18.05 -7.47
CA ASN A 49 -5.18 -19.23 -7.51
C ASN A 49 -5.69 -19.53 -8.95
N ILE A 50 -5.96 -18.49 -9.74
CA ILE A 50 -6.29 -18.63 -11.17
C ILE A 50 -5.09 -19.21 -11.93
N ALA A 51 -3.89 -18.66 -11.74
CA ALA A 51 -2.68 -19.14 -12.38
C ALA A 51 -2.34 -20.59 -11.97
N LYS A 52 -2.52 -20.95 -10.70
CA LYS A 52 -2.29 -22.31 -10.21
C LYS A 52 -3.29 -23.33 -10.76
N SER A 53 -4.52 -22.90 -11.05
CA SER A 53 -5.57 -23.79 -11.55
C SER A 53 -5.51 -24.01 -13.07
N GLY A 54 -5.01 -23.03 -13.84
CA GLY A 54 -5.08 -23.09 -15.30
C GLY A 54 -3.91 -22.48 -16.07
N GLY A 55 -2.97 -21.83 -15.39
CA GLY A 55 -1.75 -21.28 -15.97
C GLY A 55 -0.62 -22.32 -16.03
N ASN A 56 0.53 -21.90 -16.58
CA ASN A 56 1.73 -22.72 -16.55
C ASN A 56 2.54 -22.50 -15.26
N ALA A 57 3.60 -23.29 -15.07
CA ALA A 57 4.46 -23.20 -13.88
C ALA A 57 5.08 -21.80 -13.71
N MET A 58 5.48 -21.15 -14.81
CA MET A 58 6.03 -19.80 -14.78
C MET A 58 4.99 -18.76 -14.36
N ASP A 59 3.75 -18.87 -14.84
CA ASP A 59 2.65 -17.98 -14.42
C ASP A 59 2.42 -18.10 -12.92
N THR A 60 2.42 -19.34 -12.40
CA THR A 60 2.25 -19.61 -10.96
C THR A 60 3.39 -19.00 -10.14
N CYS A 61 4.64 -19.17 -10.57
CA CYS A 61 5.83 -18.57 -9.94
C CYS A 61 5.74 -17.04 -9.88
N VAL A 62 5.41 -16.39 -11.00
CA VAL A 62 5.28 -14.93 -11.07
C VAL A 62 4.20 -14.45 -10.10
N GLN A 63 3.03 -15.09 -10.12
CA GLN A 63 1.92 -14.68 -9.26
C GLN A 63 2.22 -14.94 -7.78
N ALA A 64 2.91 -16.03 -7.41
CA ALA A 64 3.36 -16.25 -6.03
C ALA A 64 4.29 -15.12 -5.56
N GLY A 65 5.17 -14.62 -6.44
CA GLY A 65 6.01 -13.45 -6.17
C GLY A 65 5.21 -12.16 -5.99
N MET A 66 4.13 -11.97 -6.75
CA MET A 66 3.23 -10.82 -6.60
C MET A 66 2.51 -10.86 -5.24
N VAL A 67 2.05 -12.03 -4.79
CA VAL A 67 1.44 -12.17 -3.46
C VAL A 67 2.46 -11.85 -2.35
N LYS A 68 3.68 -12.38 -2.46
CA LYS A 68 4.77 -12.07 -1.52
C LYS A 68 5.04 -10.56 -1.43
N ALA A 69 5.07 -9.87 -2.57
CA ALA A 69 5.25 -8.42 -2.61
C ALA A 69 4.05 -7.66 -2.03
N ALA A 70 2.83 -8.15 -2.22
CA ALA A 70 1.62 -7.58 -1.61
C ALA A 70 1.65 -7.71 -0.08
N MET A 71 2.09 -8.86 0.45
CA MET A 71 2.25 -9.06 1.90
C MET A 71 3.23 -8.05 2.52
N LEU A 72 4.30 -7.69 1.81
CA LEU A 72 5.22 -6.62 2.25
C LEU A 72 4.54 -5.25 2.29
N GLN A 73 3.73 -4.91 1.28
CA GLN A 73 2.98 -3.64 1.25
C GLN A 73 1.98 -3.56 2.40
N ALA A 74 1.30 -4.67 2.70
CA ALA A 74 0.40 -4.80 3.84
C ALA A 74 1.14 -4.91 5.20
N LYS A 75 2.48 -4.88 5.23
CA LYS A 75 3.31 -5.10 6.42
C LYS A 75 2.98 -6.41 7.15
N ASN A 76 2.49 -7.41 6.43
CA ASN A 76 2.14 -8.73 6.95
C ASN A 76 3.37 -9.65 6.90
N GLU A 77 4.19 -9.61 7.94
CA GLU A 77 5.42 -10.41 8.00
C GLU A 77 5.19 -11.92 8.02
N THR A 78 4.11 -12.38 8.67
CA THR A 78 3.77 -13.80 8.73
C THR A 78 3.39 -14.30 7.33
N GLY A 79 2.48 -13.59 6.66
CA GLY A 79 2.09 -13.89 5.29
C GLY A 79 3.28 -13.79 4.32
N TYR A 80 4.16 -12.81 4.49
CA TYR A 80 5.38 -12.72 3.69
C TYR A 80 6.25 -13.97 3.79
N LYS A 81 6.47 -14.51 5.00
CA LYS A 81 7.28 -15.72 5.21
C LYS A 81 6.62 -16.95 4.61
N GLU A 82 5.31 -17.08 4.75
CA GLU A 82 4.55 -18.18 4.14
C GLU A 82 4.66 -18.14 2.62
N TRP A 83 4.42 -16.97 2.01
CA TRP A 83 4.47 -16.80 0.57
C TRP A 83 5.89 -16.79 -0.01
N ASP A 84 6.93 -16.48 0.77
CA ASP A 84 8.34 -16.70 0.37
C ASP A 84 8.62 -18.19 0.12
N ALA A 85 8.11 -19.07 0.98
CA ALA A 85 8.28 -20.51 0.80
C ALA A 85 7.47 -21.04 -0.38
N THR A 86 6.22 -20.57 -0.55
CA THR A 86 5.38 -20.93 -1.71
C THR A 86 6.01 -20.48 -3.01
N GLU A 87 6.49 -19.23 -3.08
CA GLU A 87 7.13 -18.65 -4.25
C GLU A 87 8.38 -19.43 -4.66
N LYS A 88 9.26 -19.76 -3.71
CA LYS A 88 10.44 -20.58 -3.99
C LYS A 88 10.07 -21.93 -4.60
N SER A 89 9.11 -22.63 -4.00
CA SER A 89 8.66 -23.95 -4.48
C SER A 89 8.06 -23.88 -5.90
N ASP A 90 7.18 -22.91 -6.14
CA ASP A 90 6.54 -22.75 -7.45
C ASP A 90 7.54 -22.26 -8.53
N CYS A 91 8.51 -21.43 -8.15
CA CYS A 91 9.58 -20.99 -9.06
C CYS A 91 10.59 -22.10 -9.35
N GLU A 92 10.95 -22.94 -8.39
CA GLU A 92 11.74 -24.15 -8.64
C GLU A 92 11.04 -25.09 -9.63
N ALA A 93 9.73 -25.29 -9.48
CA ALA A 93 8.93 -26.08 -10.42
C ALA A 93 8.87 -25.45 -11.83
N ALA A 94 9.01 -24.12 -11.94
CA ALA A 94 9.14 -23.40 -13.19
C ALA A 94 10.57 -23.39 -13.77
N GLY A 95 11.55 -23.97 -13.06
CA GLY A 95 12.96 -23.95 -13.45
C GLY A 95 13.67 -22.62 -13.20
N VAL A 96 13.14 -21.79 -12.30
CA VAL A 96 13.69 -20.49 -11.90
C VAL A 96 14.25 -20.59 -10.47
N PRO A 97 15.58 -20.65 -10.27
CA PRO A 97 16.18 -20.63 -8.94
C PRO A 97 15.98 -19.25 -8.28
N ARG A 98 15.62 -19.23 -6.99
CA ARG A 98 15.31 -18.02 -6.21
C ARG A 98 16.08 -17.95 -4.90
#